data_AF-N8Z9E7-F1
#
_entry.id   AF-N8Z9E7-F1
#
_cell.length_a   1.000
_cell.length_b   1.000
_cell.length_c   1.000
_cell.angle_alpha   90.00
_cell.angle_beta   90.00
_cell.angle_gamma   90.00
#
_symmetry.space_group_name_H-M   'P 1'
#
loop_
_entity.id
_entity.type
_entity.pdbx_description
1 polymer ?
#
loop_
_entity_poly.entity_id
_entity_poly.type
_entity_poly.pdbx_seq_one_letter_code
_entity_poly.pdbx_strand_id
1 'polypeptide(L)'
;MSIKFRHSLFVGLCVISSSAFAAVKEYHLIIDEGKLNLTGKPLQRITVNGQFPAPTLEFTEGDEAIIHVQNNLDHQDSSLHWHGLLLPGLMDGVPGFNGFQGIKPGQKFSYRFKVRQNGTYWYHAHSKGQEQDGLYGALLIHPKNRNTIPAHEKTERDYVVMLSEFHEQSSQSIQNNLKKSADYYQNQRETVGDIWQQLKRDGLKATWSDRKMWNQMRMLKTDLSDVSGYTFLVNGKTPEQNWTGPF
;
A
#
# COMPACT_ATOMS: atom_id res chain seq x y z
N MET A 1 65.27 42.56 -32.11
CA MET A 1 64.28 41.46 -32.23
C MET A 1 63.69 41.23 -30.83
N SER A 2 62.48 41.71 -30.56
CA SER A 2 61.85 41.64 -29.24
C SER A 2 60.79 40.53 -29.24
N ILE A 3 61.00 39.49 -28.44
CA ILE A 3 60.09 38.35 -28.30
C ILE A 3 59.07 38.69 -27.19
N LYS A 4 57.81 38.88 -27.56
CA LYS A 4 56.70 39.08 -26.61
C LYS A 4 56.08 37.72 -26.26
N PHE A 5 56.26 37.25 -25.03
CA PHE A 5 55.54 36.09 -24.49
C PHE A 5 54.13 36.51 -24.06
N ARG A 6 53.10 36.04 -24.78
CA ARG A 6 51.70 36.12 -24.35
C ARG A 6 51.40 34.96 -23.40
N HIS A 7 51.21 35.27 -22.12
CA HIS A 7 50.66 34.32 -21.15
C HIS A 7 49.15 34.18 -21.43
N SER A 8 48.75 33.05 -22.02
CA SER A 8 47.33 32.69 -22.12
C SER A 8 46.95 31.91 -20.87
N LEU A 9 46.13 32.52 -20.03
CA LEU A 9 45.57 31.90 -18.83
C LEU A 9 44.43 30.96 -19.26
N PHE A 10 44.68 29.66 -19.30
CA PHE A 10 43.62 28.67 -19.47
C PHE A 10 42.90 28.48 -18.12
N VAL A 11 41.72 29.06 -17.98
CA VAL A 11 40.81 28.75 -16.87
C VAL A 11 40.12 27.43 -17.22
N GLY A 12 40.58 26.34 -16.61
CA GLY A 12 39.94 25.03 -16.72
C GLY A 12 38.59 25.04 -16.00
N LEU A 13 37.50 24.91 -16.74
CA LEU A 13 36.16 24.75 -16.20
C LEU A 13 36.04 23.30 -15.68
N CYS A 14 36.19 23.10 -14.37
CA CYS A 14 35.88 21.83 -13.73
C CYS A 14 34.37 21.59 -13.77
N VAL A 15 33.92 20.78 -14.73
CA VAL A 15 32.56 20.23 -14.76
C VAL A 15 32.47 19.17 -13.65
N ILE A 16 31.90 19.53 -12.50
CA ILE A 16 31.60 18.57 -11.44
C ILE A 16 30.40 17.73 -11.91
N SER A 17 30.68 16.55 -12.48
CA SER A 17 29.64 15.56 -12.73
C SER A 17 29.21 14.94 -11.39
N SER A 18 28.03 15.32 -10.88
CA SER A 18 27.43 14.65 -9.73
C SER A 18 27.14 13.18 -10.06
N SER A 19 28.08 12.32 -9.71
CA SER A 19 27.86 10.88 -9.70
C SER A 19 27.08 10.56 -8.42
N ALA A 20 25.82 10.15 -8.55
CA ALA A 20 25.07 9.60 -7.43
C ALA A 20 25.72 8.28 -7.01
N PHE A 21 26.59 8.33 -6.00
CA PHE A 21 27.09 7.15 -5.33
C PHE A 21 25.96 6.49 -4.56
N ALA A 22 26.00 5.16 -4.46
CA ALA A 22 25.13 4.39 -3.59
C ALA A 22 25.17 4.97 -2.16
N ALA A 23 24.07 5.57 -1.70
CA ALA A 23 23.98 6.08 -0.35
C ALA A 23 23.44 5.01 0.59
N VAL A 24 23.79 5.09 1.88
CA VAL A 24 23.01 4.41 2.91
C VAL A 24 21.83 5.31 3.23
N LYS A 25 20.61 4.80 3.07
CA LYS A 25 19.39 5.54 3.37
C LYS A 25 18.64 4.87 4.48
N GLU A 26 18.48 5.61 5.57
CA GLU A 26 18.01 5.09 6.86
C GLU A 26 16.66 5.70 7.26
N TYR A 27 15.75 4.86 7.73
CA TYR A 27 14.43 5.25 8.20
C TYR A 27 14.10 4.59 9.55
N HIS A 28 13.35 5.31 10.39
CA HIS A 28 12.77 4.78 11.62
C HIS A 28 11.25 4.82 11.52
N LEU A 29 10.62 3.65 11.61
CA LEU A 29 9.18 3.47 11.54
C LEU A 29 8.69 2.88 12.87
N ILE A 30 7.78 3.59 13.52
CA ILE A 30 7.12 3.17 14.75
C ILE A 30 5.69 2.81 14.37
N ILE A 31 5.39 1.51 14.42
CA ILE A 31 4.04 0.99 14.24
C ILE A 31 3.33 1.17 15.57
N ASP A 32 2.25 1.94 15.57
CA ASP A 32 1.49 2.28 16.76
C ASP A 32 -0.01 2.36 16.43
N GLU A 33 -0.86 2.42 17.45
CA GLU A 33 -2.27 2.72 17.24
C GLU A 33 -2.55 4.23 17.43
N GLY A 34 -3.21 4.84 16.46
CA GLY A 34 -3.65 6.23 16.49
C GLY A 34 -5.16 6.37 16.27
N LYS A 35 -5.73 7.49 16.73
CA LYS A 35 -7.12 7.85 16.42
C LYS A 35 -7.19 8.48 15.03
N LEU A 36 -7.94 7.85 14.14
CA LEU A 36 -8.25 8.38 12.80
C LEU A 36 -9.74 8.73 12.71
N ASN A 37 -10.06 9.85 12.07
CA ASN A 37 -11.45 10.25 11.83
C ASN A 37 -11.65 10.50 10.33
N LEU A 38 -11.96 9.44 9.59
CA LEU A 38 -12.20 9.48 8.14
C LEU A 38 -13.69 9.55 7.81
N THR A 39 -14.52 8.75 8.50
CA THR A 39 -15.97 8.62 8.24
C THR A 39 -16.83 9.51 9.13
N GLY A 40 -16.25 10.51 9.80
CA GLY A 40 -16.92 11.35 10.80
C GLY A 40 -17.00 10.73 12.19
N LYS A 41 -16.54 9.48 12.36
CA LYS A 41 -16.38 8.81 13.66
C LYS A 41 -14.89 8.56 13.94
N PRO A 42 -14.37 9.01 15.10
CA PRO A 42 -13.02 8.65 15.52
C PRO A 42 -12.89 7.15 15.81
N LEU A 43 -11.94 6.50 15.16
CA LEU A 43 -11.66 5.07 15.26
C LEU A 43 -10.18 4.83 15.55
N GLN A 44 -9.88 3.88 16.42
CA GLN A 44 -8.50 3.45 16.69
C GLN A 44 -8.00 2.60 15.53
N ARG A 45 -6.85 2.96 14.95
CA ARG A 45 -6.29 2.34 13.73
C ARG A 45 -4.78 2.29 13.81
N ILE A 46 -4.18 1.42 13.00
CA ILE A 46 -2.73 1.34 12.93
C ILE A 46 -2.22 2.57 12.16
N THR A 47 -1.18 3.19 12.72
CA THR A 47 -0.47 4.32 12.13
C THR A 47 1.02 4.05 12.17
N VAL A 48 1.78 4.74 11.32
CA VAL A 48 3.24 4.70 11.36
C VAL A 48 3.75 6.09 11.63
N ASN A 49 4.52 6.25 12.70
CA ASN A 49 4.99 7.56 13.17
C ASN A 49 3.82 8.56 13.38
N GLY A 50 2.66 8.07 13.80
CA GLY A 50 1.44 8.88 13.98
C GLY A 50 0.78 9.34 12.67
N GLN A 51 1.18 8.79 11.52
CA GLN A 51 0.63 9.13 10.20
C GLN A 51 -0.20 8.00 9.60
N PHE A 52 -1.21 8.39 8.83
CA PHE A 52 -2.00 7.52 7.96
C PHE A 52 -2.31 8.25 6.65
N PRO A 53 -1.99 7.67 5.47
CA PRO A 53 -1.22 6.45 5.28
C PRO A 53 0.19 6.58 5.89
N ALA A 54 0.91 5.46 6.00
CA ALA A 54 2.27 5.50 6.52
C ALA A 54 3.19 6.39 5.65
N PRO A 55 4.28 6.95 6.21
CA PRO A 55 5.16 7.87 5.49
C PRO A 55 5.65 7.29 4.16
N THR A 56 5.75 8.12 3.12
CA THR A 56 6.37 7.68 1.86
C THR A 56 7.85 7.47 2.08
N LEU A 57 8.35 6.29 1.72
CA LEU A 57 9.77 6.00 1.68
C LEU A 57 10.29 6.27 0.29
N GLU A 58 11.44 6.91 0.19
CA GLU A 58 12.07 7.17 -1.09
C GLU A 58 13.47 6.59 -1.07
N PHE A 59 13.92 6.02 -2.19
CA PHE A 59 15.28 5.55 -2.39
C PHE A 59 15.75 5.94 -3.78
N THR A 60 17.05 5.85 -4.02
CA THR A 60 17.61 5.82 -5.37
C THR A 60 18.09 4.40 -5.65
N GLU A 61 17.92 3.94 -6.87
CA GLU A 61 18.47 2.66 -7.32
C GLU A 61 19.97 2.60 -7.03
N GLY A 62 20.38 1.54 -6.34
CA GLY A 62 21.73 1.37 -5.83
C GLY A 62 21.91 1.82 -4.38
N ASP A 63 20.94 2.42 -3.70
CA ASP A 63 21.04 2.71 -2.27
C ASP A 63 21.10 1.43 -1.43
N GLU A 64 21.72 1.50 -0.25
CA GLU A 64 21.56 0.51 0.81
C GLU A 64 20.44 0.99 1.74
N ALA A 65 19.31 0.30 1.75
CA ALA A 65 18.19 0.62 2.63
C ALA A 65 18.44 0.02 4.02
N ILE A 66 18.30 0.84 5.06
CA ILE A 66 18.25 0.41 6.47
C ILE A 66 16.95 0.95 7.07
N ILE A 67 16.02 0.07 7.43
CA ILE A 67 14.71 0.48 7.94
C ILE A 67 14.49 -0.15 9.31
N HIS A 68 14.55 0.67 10.34
CA HIS A 68 14.32 0.29 11.72
C HIS A 68 12.84 0.34 12.02
N VAL A 69 12.24 -0.82 12.28
CA VAL A 69 10.82 -0.94 12.58
C VAL A 69 10.66 -1.32 14.04
N GLN A 70 9.87 -0.54 14.78
CA GLN A 70 9.48 -0.81 16.15
C GLN A 70 7.98 -1.10 16.19
N ASN A 71 7.60 -2.18 16.86
CA ASN A 71 6.19 -2.53 17.07
C ASN A 71 5.74 -2.08 18.47
N ASN A 72 4.88 -1.06 18.54
CA ASN A 72 4.25 -0.59 19.77
C ASN A 72 2.81 -1.13 19.96
N LEU A 73 2.33 -2.04 19.10
CA LEU A 73 1.02 -2.65 19.30
C LEU A 73 1.04 -3.54 20.55
N ASP A 74 0.02 -3.42 21.41
CA ASP A 74 0.02 -4.06 22.74
C ASP A 74 -0.03 -5.59 22.69
N HIS A 75 -0.78 -6.17 21.74
CA HIS A 75 -1.17 -7.59 21.77
C HIS A 75 -0.97 -8.30 20.43
N GLN A 76 -0.28 -7.67 19.49
CA GLN A 76 -0.16 -8.19 18.14
C GLN A 76 1.28 -8.10 17.66
N ASP A 77 1.82 -9.22 17.17
CA ASP A 77 3.01 -9.20 16.36
C ASP A 77 2.72 -8.44 15.06
N SER A 78 3.72 -7.73 14.55
CA SER A 78 3.61 -6.97 13.32
C SER A 78 4.77 -7.28 12.38
N SER A 79 4.69 -6.83 11.15
CA SER A 79 5.71 -7.00 10.13
C SER A 79 5.46 -6.01 9.00
N LEU A 80 6.51 -5.64 8.27
CA LEU A 80 6.39 -4.91 7.01
C LEU A 80 6.98 -5.74 5.88
N HIS A 81 6.23 -5.84 4.79
CA HIS A 81 6.66 -6.41 3.52
C HIS A 81 6.84 -5.30 2.49
N TRP A 82 7.84 -5.47 1.62
CA TRP A 82 8.25 -4.49 0.62
C TRP A 82 7.74 -4.93 -0.75
N HIS A 83 6.51 -4.56 -1.08
CA HIS A 83 5.78 -5.15 -2.19
C HIS A 83 6.47 -4.91 -3.53
N GLY A 84 6.88 -6.01 -4.18
CA GLY A 84 7.54 -6.00 -5.48
C GLY A 84 9.07 -5.81 -5.44
N LEU A 85 9.69 -5.68 -4.26
CA LEU A 85 11.14 -5.50 -4.15
C LEU A 85 11.89 -6.84 -4.21
N LEU A 86 13.02 -6.82 -4.91
CA LEU A 86 13.97 -7.93 -5.00
C LEU A 86 15.00 -7.83 -3.88
N LEU A 87 14.87 -8.68 -2.86
CA LEU A 87 15.65 -8.62 -1.63
C LEU A 87 15.93 -10.02 -1.05
N PRO A 88 16.87 -10.15 -0.10
CA PRO A 88 17.08 -11.42 0.61
C PRO A 88 15.82 -11.86 1.36
N GLY A 89 15.51 -13.16 1.33
CA GLY A 89 14.27 -13.69 1.88
C GLY A 89 13.97 -13.37 3.35
N LEU A 90 14.99 -13.24 4.20
CA LEU A 90 14.82 -12.83 5.61
C LEU A 90 14.35 -11.37 5.76
N MET A 91 14.64 -10.53 4.77
CA MET A 91 14.27 -9.10 4.73
C MET A 91 12.91 -8.87 4.07
N ASP A 92 12.26 -9.93 3.61
CA ASP A 92 10.95 -9.87 2.95
C ASP A 92 9.82 -9.56 3.92
N GLY A 93 10.04 -9.83 5.21
CA GLY A 93 9.11 -9.45 6.27
C GLY A 93 7.82 -10.26 6.30
N VAL A 94 7.81 -11.46 5.74
CA VAL A 94 6.68 -12.39 5.78
C VAL A 94 6.85 -13.35 6.97
N PRO A 95 6.03 -13.25 8.04
CA PRO A 95 6.15 -14.12 9.20
C PRO A 95 5.98 -15.61 8.82
N GLY A 96 6.87 -16.46 9.32
CA GLY A 96 6.90 -17.89 9.02
C GLY A 96 7.67 -18.26 7.75
N PHE A 97 8.17 -17.28 6.98
CA PHE A 97 8.94 -17.51 5.76
C PHE A 97 10.41 -17.11 5.95
N ASN A 98 11.34 -17.89 5.37
CA ASN A 98 12.80 -17.65 5.44
C ASN A 98 13.37 -17.40 6.85
N GLY A 99 12.73 -17.94 7.89
CA GLY A 99 13.16 -17.79 9.29
C GLY A 99 12.71 -16.49 9.98
N PHE A 100 12.02 -15.59 9.29
CA PHE A 100 11.44 -14.39 9.90
C PHE A 100 10.21 -14.74 10.73
N GLN A 101 10.15 -14.30 11.99
CA GLN A 101 9.07 -14.66 12.93
C GLN A 101 8.05 -13.53 13.15
N GLY A 102 8.24 -12.37 12.52
CA GLY A 102 7.51 -11.14 12.89
C GLY A 102 8.19 -10.38 14.03
N ILE A 103 7.70 -9.17 14.27
CA ILE A 103 8.17 -8.24 15.28
C ILE A 103 7.18 -8.26 16.43
N LYS A 104 7.57 -8.79 17.59
CA LYS A 104 6.70 -8.89 18.76
C LYS A 104 6.37 -7.52 19.36
N PRO A 105 5.29 -7.38 20.15
CA PRO A 105 5.02 -6.18 20.95
C PRO A 105 6.25 -5.68 21.72
N GLY A 106 6.53 -4.38 21.60
CA GLY A 106 7.68 -3.71 22.20
C GLY A 106 9.04 -4.01 21.56
N GLN A 107 9.11 -4.89 20.55
CA GLN A 107 10.36 -5.27 19.91
C GLN A 107 10.65 -4.45 18.65
N LYS A 108 11.90 -4.57 18.19
CA LYS A 108 12.40 -3.91 17.00
C LYS A 108 13.00 -4.92 16.04
N PHE A 109 12.88 -4.64 14.76
CA PHE A 109 13.59 -5.36 13.71
C PHE A 109 14.14 -4.35 12.71
N SER A 110 15.33 -4.64 12.15
CA SER A 110 15.98 -3.77 11.18
C SER A 110 16.08 -4.49 9.85
N TYR A 111 15.34 -3.99 8.87
CA TYR A 111 15.43 -4.46 7.50
C TYR A 111 16.64 -3.84 6.84
N ARG A 112 17.49 -4.66 6.20
CA ARG A 112 18.68 -4.18 5.49
C ARG A 112 18.82 -4.88 4.16
N PHE A 113 18.75 -4.12 3.07
CA PHE A 113 18.90 -4.67 1.73
C PHE A 113 19.40 -3.62 0.73
N LYS A 114 20.02 -4.12 -0.33
CA LYS A 114 20.43 -3.31 -1.47
C LYS A 114 19.24 -3.05 -2.37
N VAL A 115 18.98 -1.80 -2.69
CA VAL A 115 17.96 -1.40 -3.68
C VAL A 115 18.54 -1.58 -5.07
N ARG A 116 17.93 -2.44 -5.90
CA ARG A 116 18.50 -2.89 -7.20
C ARG A 116 17.56 -2.68 -8.40
N GLN A 117 16.42 -2.03 -8.17
CA GLN A 117 15.41 -1.73 -9.17
C GLN A 117 14.97 -0.28 -8.99
N ASN A 118 14.16 0.25 -9.92
CA ASN A 118 13.53 1.57 -9.81
C ASN A 118 12.03 1.48 -10.13
N GLY A 119 11.28 2.53 -9.81
CA GLY A 119 9.82 2.62 -10.03
C GLY A 119 9.02 2.95 -8.78
N THR A 120 7.70 2.81 -8.90
CA THR A 120 6.73 3.06 -7.83
C THR A 120 6.27 1.75 -7.22
N TYR A 121 6.49 1.61 -5.93
CA TYR A 121 6.14 0.46 -5.10
C TYR A 121 5.39 0.92 -3.86
N TRP A 122 5.14 -0.01 -2.96
CA TRP A 122 4.52 0.24 -1.67
C TRP A 122 5.02 -0.77 -0.66
N TYR A 123 4.78 -0.48 0.61
CA TYR A 123 5.05 -1.40 1.71
C TYR A 123 3.80 -1.52 2.56
N HIS A 124 3.60 -2.69 3.14
CA HIS A 124 2.40 -2.96 3.91
C HIS A 124 2.63 -4.05 4.94
N ALA A 125 1.69 -4.18 5.88
CA ALA A 125 1.74 -5.27 6.83
C ALA A 125 1.62 -6.62 6.12
N HIS A 126 2.42 -7.59 6.55
CA HIS A 126 2.22 -8.99 6.19
C HIS A 126 1.81 -9.85 7.39
N SER A 127 1.37 -9.18 8.47
CA SER A 127 0.85 -9.78 9.69
C SER A 127 -0.68 -9.68 9.70
N LYS A 128 -1.36 -10.81 9.49
CA LYS A 128 -2.84 -10.90 9.56
C LYS A 128 -3.50 -9.83 8.68
N GLY A 129 -4.59 -9.20 9.15
CA GLY A 129 -5.31 -8.14 8.43
C GLY A 129 -4.84 -6.72 8.77
N GLN A 130 -3.61 -6.56 9.29
CA GLN A 130 -3.11 -5.24 9.72
C GLN A 130 -2.97 -4.24 8.56
N GLU A 131 -2.80 -4.71 7.33
CA GLU A 131 -2.81 -3.88 6.12
C GLU A 131 -4.15 -3.15 6.00
N GLN A 132 -5.26 -3.89 6.07
CA GLN A 132 -6.61 -3.34 6.07
C GLN A 132 -6.89 -2.43 7.29
N ASP A 133 -6.25 -2.69 8.43
CA ASP A 133 -6.36 -1.83 9.63
C ASP A 133 -5.51 -0.55 9.56
N GLY A 134 -4.77 -0.36 8.47
CA GLY A 134 -4.14 0.90 8.08
C GLY A 134 -2.62 0.87 7.94
N LEU A 135 -1.98 -0.28 8.08
CA LEU A 135 -0.53 -0.39 8.01
C LEU A 135 -0.05 -0.59 6.56
N TYR A 136 0.02 0.52 5.81
CA TYR A 136 0.57 0.58 4.46
C TYR A 136 1.09 1.99 4.12
N GLY A 137 2.05 2.07 3.19
CA GLY A 137 2.61 3.34 2.71
C GLY A 137 3.31 3.19 1.36
N ALA A 138 3.55 4.31 0.69
CA ALA A 138 4.19 4.32 -0.63
C ALA A 138 5.71 4.14 -0.51
N LEU A 139 6.32 3.51 -1.52
CA LEU A 139 7.76 3.33 -1.63
C LEU A 139 8.21 3.70 -3.04
N LEU A 140 8.94 4.81 -3.19
CA LEU A 140 9.47 5.25 -4.47
C LEU A 140 10.94 4.90 -4.58
N ILE A 141 11.34 4.43 -5.75
CA ILE A 141 12.74 4.23 -6.06
C ILE A 141 13.08 4.97 -7.35
N HIS A 142 13.85 6.05 -7.21
CA HIS A 142 14.32 6.86 -8.32
C HIS A 142 15.37 6.10 -9.14
N PRO A 143 15.36 6.19 -10.47
CA PRO A 143 16.42 5.59 -11.28
C PRO A 143 17.76 6.24 -10.98
N LYS A 144 18.83 5.43 -10.95
CA LYS A 144 20.19 5.92 -10.66
C LYS A 144 20.63 7.01 -11.64
N ASN A 145 20.21 6.90 -12.90
CA ASN A 145 20.47 7.88 -13.94
C ASN A 145 19.16 8.46 -14.47
N ARG A 146 18.71 9.59 -13.91
CA ARG A 146 17.49 10.27 -14.39
C ARG A 146 17.56 10.73 -15.86
N ASN A 147 18.75 10.83 -16.45
CA ASN A 147 18.90 11.19 -17.86
C ASN A 147 18.51 10.06 -18.82
N THR A 148 18.32 8.83 -18.32
CA THR A 148 17.83 7.71 -19.14
C THR A 148 16.31 7.67 -19.28
N ILE A 149 15.58 8.56 -18.60
CA ILE A 149 14.14 8.68 -18.77
C ILE A 149 13.86 9.17 -20.21
N PRO A 150 13.11 8.42 -21.03
CA PRO A 150 12.75 8.81 -22.39
C PRO A 150 12.13 10.21 -22.43
N ALA A 151 12.38 10.97 -23.49
CA ALA A 151 11.90 12.35 -23.58
C ALA A 151 10.37 12.49 -23.43
N HIS A 152 9.60 11.49 -23.83
CA HIS A 152 8.14 11.46 -23.72
C HIS A 152 7.63 11.12 -22.30
N GLU A 153 8.51 10.62 -21.42
CA GLU A 153 8.22 10.33 -20.00
C GLU A 153 8.74 11.43 -19.08
N LYS A 154 9.41 12.46 -19.62
CA LYS A 154 9.88 13.59 -18.82
C LYS A 154 8.71 14.43 -18.34
N THR A 155 8.63 14.58 -17.04
CA THR A 155 7.63 15.38 -16.33
C THR A 155 8.32 16.55 -15.64
N GLU A 156 7.58 17.64 -15.42
CA GLU A 156 8.04 18.73 -14.56
C GLU A 156 7.87 18.39 -13.08
N ARG A 157 6.87 17.56 -12.77
CA ARG A 157 6.48 17.16 -11.42
C ARG A 157 5.98 15.73 -11.41
N ASP A 158 6.36 14.99 -10.36
CA ASP A 158 5.89 13.64 -10.10
C ASP A 158 5.11 13.60 -8.78
N TYR A 159 3.97 12.93 -8.79
CA TYR A 159 3.08 12.78 -7.63
C TYR A 159 2.71 11.33 -7.41
N VAL A 160 2.67 10.94 -6.14
CA VAL A 160 2.17 9.61 -5.74
C VAL A 160 0.67 9.69 -5.50
N VAL A 161 -0.05 8.75 -6.11
CA VAL A 161 -1.46 8.49 -5.83
C VAL A 161 -1.57 7.08 -5.28
N MET A 162 -1.94 6.97 -4.01
CA MET A 162 -2.25 5.72 -3.33
C MET A 162 -3.75 5.57 -3.23
N LEU A 163 -4.28 4.52 -3.87
CA LEU A 163 -5.68 4.14 -3.78
C LEU A 163 -5.82 3.07 -2.71
N SER A 164 -6.76 3.24 -1.80
CA SER A 164 -7.05 2.24 -0.78
C SER A 164 -8.52 2.30 -0.37
N GLU A 165 -8.90 1.45 0.57
CA GLU A 165 -10.23 1.42 1.14
C GLU A 165 -10.17 1.36 2.66
N PHE A 166 -11.23 1.83 3.29
CA PHE A 166 -11.35 1.91 4.75
C PHE A 166 -12.68 1.35 5.19
N HIS A 167 -12.66 0.52 6.23
CA HIS A 167 -13.85 -0.02 6.86
C HIS A 167 -13.92 0.40 8.33
N GLU A 168 -15.12 0.70 8.84
CA GLU A 168 -15.29 1.13 10.24
C GLU A 168 -15.00 0.00 11.25
N GLN A 169 -15.19 -1.25 10.85
CA GLN A 169 -14.80 -2.44 11.64
C GLN A 169 -13.35 -2.84 11.33
N SER A 170 -12.67 -3.41 12.34
CA SER A 170 -11.32 -3.95 12.16
C SER A 170 -11.34 -5.22 11.32
N SER A 171 -10.19 -5.52 10.71
CA SER A 171 -9.96 -6.74 9.93
C SER A 171 -10.30 -8.00 10.73
N GLN A 172 -9.95 -8.03 12.03
CA GLN A 172 -10.24 -9.15 12.92
C GLN A 172 -11.75 -9.31 13.16
N SER A 173 -12.49 -8.21 13.34
CA SER A 173 -13.95 -8.26 13.47
C SER A 173 -14.61 -8.75 12.18
N ILE A 174 -14.14 -8.27 11.03
CA ILE A 174 -14.62 -8.70 9.71
C ILE A 174 -14.39 -10.20 9.53
N GLN A 175 -13.16 -10.66 9.76
CA GLN A 175 -12.84 -12.07 9.65
C GLN A 175 -13.67 -12.95 10.60
N ASN A 176 -13.92 -12.48 11.83
CA ASN A 176 -14.75 -13.19 12.80
C ASN A 176 -16.22 -13.28 12.34
N ASN A 177 -16.73 -12.24 11.69
CA ASN A 177 -18.08 -12.22 11.16
C ASN A 177 -18.22 -13.14 9.94
N LEU A 178 -17.26 -13.11 9.01
CA LEU A 178 -17.22 -14.01 7.86
C LEU A 178 -17.09 -15.49 8.27
N LYS A 179 -16.38 -15.78 9.37
CA LYS A 179 -16.32 -17.13 9.95
C LYS A 179 -17.65 -17.61 10.53
N LYS A 180 -18.53 -16.70 10.96
CA LYS A 180 -19.88 -17.04 11.45
C LYS A 180 -20.85 -17.27 10.29
N SER A 181 -20.79 -16.41 9.28
CA SER A 181 -21.63 -16.51 8.08
C SER A 181 -20.91 -15.91 6.89
N ALA A 182 -20.83 -16.65 5.78
CA ALA A 182 -20.21 -16.16 4.55
C ALA A 182 -20.95 -14.95 3.97
N ASP A 183 -22.26 -14.84 4.22
CA ASP A 183 -23.13 -13.76 3.75
C ASP A 183 -23.34 -12.65 4.80
N TYR A 184 -22.52 -12.57 5.85
CA TYR A 184 -22.74 -11.65 6.99
C TYR A 184 -22.93 -10.19 6.57
N TYR A 185 -22.16 -9.74 5.56
CA TYR A 185 -22.21 -8.38 5.04
C TYR A 185 -23.11 -8.22 3.82
N GLN A 186 -23.75 -9.30 3.38
CA GLN A 186 -24.60 -9.31 2.20
C GLN A 186 -26.07 -9.10 2.58
N ASN A 187 -26.49 -7.83 2.53
CA ASN A 187 -27.86 -7.43 2.85
C ASN A 187 -28.78 -7.39 1.63
N GLN A 188 -28.25 -7.48 0.41
CA GLN A 188 -29.05 -7.52 -0.80
C GLN A 188 -29.49 -8.95 -1.07
N ARG A 189 -30.75 -9.28 -0.79
CA ARG A 189 -31.35 -10.58 -1.08
C ARG A 189 -32.48 -10.41 -2.09
N GLU A 190 -32.66 -11.42 -2.94
CA GLU A 190 -33.81 -11.42 -3.85
C GLU A 190 -35.13 -11.37 -3.07
N THR A 191 -36.01 -10.49 -3.49
CA THR A 191 -37.33 -10.26 -2.92
C THR A 191 -38.41 -10.99 -3.71
N VAL A 192 -39.65 -11.01 -3.19
CA VAL A 192 -40.81 -11.53 -3.94
C VAL A 192 -41.09 -10.72 -5.21
N GLY A 193 -40.75 -9.42 -5.21
CA GLY A 193 -40.85 -8.58 -6.40
C GLY A 193 -39.92 -9.03 -7.53
N ASP A 194 -38.69 -9.40 -7.18
CA ASP A 194 -37.70 -9.91 -8.13
C ASP A 194 -38.16 -11.22 -8.77
N ILE A 195 -38.81 -12.10 -7.98
CA ILE A 195 -39.40 -13.34 -8.49
C ILE A 195 -40.45 -13.03 -9.55
N TRP A 196 -41.34 -12.08 -9.30
CA TRP A 196 -42.40 -11.74 -10.25
C TRP A 196 -41.84 -11.14 -11.54
N GLN A 197 -40.81 -10.31 -11.45
CA GLN A 197 -40.10 -9.79 -12.62
C GLN A 197 -39.40 -10.91 -13.41
N GLN A 198 -38.75 -11.85 -12.74
CA GLN A 198 -38.11 -13.02 -13.35
C GLN A 198 -39.13 -13.92 -14.06
N LEU A 199 -40.28 -14.19 -13.43
CA LEU A 199 -41.34 -14.99 -14.02
C LEU A 199 -41.90 -14.35 -15.29
N LYS A 200 -42.06 -13.02 -15.30
CA LYS A 200 -42.51 -12.28 -16.49
C LYS A 200 -41.49 -12.29 -17.62
N ARG A 201 -40.21 -12.19 -17.29
CA ARG A 201 -39.12 -12.10 -18.27
C ARG A 201 -38.73 -13.46 -18.86
N ASP A 202 -38.60 -14.46 -17.99
CA ASP A 202 -37.95 -15.74 -18.32
C ASP A 202 -38.93 -16.92 -18.32
N GLY A 203 -40.12 -16.76 -17.72
CA GLY A 203 -41.13 -17.80 -17.59
C GLY A 203 -40.87 -18.79 -16.46
N LEU A 204 -41.93 -19.47 -16.01
CA LEU A 204 -41.93 -20.32 -14.80
C LEU A 204 -40.82 -21.38 -14.77
N LYS A 205 -40.65 -22.12 -15.87
CA LYS A 205 -39.70 -23.25 -15.93
C LYS A 205 -38.25 -22.77 -15.81
N ALA A 206 -37.91 -21.66 -16.48
CA ALA A 206 -36.56 -21.10 -16.45
C ALA A 206 -36.25 -20.47 -15.09
N THR A 207 -37.17 -19.68 -14.52
CA THR A 207 -37.01 -19.08 -13.19
C THR A 207 -36.84 -20.15 -12.11
N TRP A 208 -37.60 -21.25 -12.17
CA TRP A 208 -37.47 -22.35 -11.21
C TRP A 208 -36.12 -23.07 -11.32
N SER A 209 -35.65 -23.31 -12.56
CA SER A 209 -34.36 -23.95 -12.79
C SER A 209 -33.20 -23.08 -12.29
N ASP A 210 -33.23 -21.78 -12.57
CA ASP A 210 -32.23 -20.81 -12.13
C ASP A 210 -32.18 -20.73 -10.60
N ARG A 211 -33.33 -20.58 -9.94
CA ARG A 211 -33.39 -20.55 -8.47
C ARG A 211 -32.94 -21.85 -7.83
N LYS A 212 -33.29 -23.00 -8.41
CA LYS A 212 -32.82 -24.30 -7.91
C LYS A 212 -31.29 -24.39 -7.99
N MET A 213 -30.70 -23.92 -9.09
CA MET A 213 -29.25 -23.88 -9.27
C MET A 213 -28.60 -22.96 -8.22
N TRP A 214 -29.09 -21.73 -8.05
CA TRP A 214 -28.52 -20.77 -7.08
C TRP A 214 -28.70 -21.20 -5.62
N ASN A 215 -29.78 -21.89 -5.27
CA ASN A 215 -29.95 -22.47 -3.93
C ASN A 215 -28.94 -23.58 -3.60
N GLN A 216 -28.24 -24.13 -4.60
CA GLN A 216 -27.16 -25.10 -4.40
C GLN A 216 -25.77 -24.43 -4.37
N MET A 217 -25.68 -23.15 -4.73
CA MET A 217 -24.42 -22.41 -4.69
C MET A 217 -24.05 -22.04 -3.26
N ARG A 218 -22.74 -21.87 -3.01
CA ARG A 218 -22.21 -21.41 -1.72
C ARG A 218 -22.19 -19.89 -1.58
N MET A 219 -22.64 -19.18 -2.62
CA MET A 219 -22.67 -17.73 -2.75
C MET A 219 -24.10 -17.29 -3.04
N LEU A 220 -24.49 -16.10 -2.58
CA LEU A 220 -25.77 -15.52 -2.96
C LEU A 220 -25.72 -15.05 -4.42
N LYS A 221 -26.86 -15.05 -5.11
CA LYS A 221 -26.94 -14.62 -6.50
C LYS A 221 -26.64 -13.12 -6.70
N THR A 222 -26.92 -12.33 -5.67
CA THR A 222 -26.68 -10.88 -5.59
C THR A 222 -25.30 -10.55 -5.04
N ASP A 223 -24.45 -11.56 -4.86
CA ASP A 223 -23.16 -11.41 -4.21
C ASP A 223 -22.10 -10.87 -5.15
N LEU A 224 -21.72 -9.61 -4.95
CA LEU A 224 -20.69 -8.90 -5.71
C LEU A 224 -19.40 -8.71 -4.89
N SER A 225 -19.47 -8.81 -3.57
CA SER A 225 -18.36 -8.65 -2.63
C SER A 225 -18.72 -9.28 -1.29
N ASP A 226 -17.81 -10.07 -0.71
CA ASP A 226 -17.98 -10.74 0.60
C ASP A 226 -18.17 -9.73 1.75
N VAL A 227 -17.62 -8.52 1.60
CA VAL A 227 -17.70 -7.43 2.58
C VAL A 227 -18.18 -6.15 1.90
N SER A 228 -19.18 -5.50 2.50
CA SER A 228 -19.76 -4.24 2.03
C SER A 228 -19.47 -3.12 3.04
N GLY A 229 -19.64 -1.86 2.63
CA GLY A 229 -19.49 -0.70 3.52
C GLY A 229 -18.09 -0.08 3.58
N TYR A 230 -17.24 -0.35 2.58
CA TYR A 230 -15.96 0.34 2.44
C TYR A 230 -16.12 1.80 2.00
N THR A 231 -15.26 2.65 2.54
CA THR A 231 -15.02 4.02 2.08
C THR A 231 -13.73 4.02 1.27
N PHE A 232 -13.81 4.34 -0.03
CA PHE A 232 -12.63 4.44 -0.88
C PHE A 232 -11.82 5.69 -0.55
N LEU A 233 -10.50 5.56 -0.59
CA LEU A 233 -9.57 6.61 -0.23
C LEU A 233 -8.60 6.92 -1.37
N VAL A 234 -8.23 8.20 -1.47
CA VAL A 234 -7.12 8.68 -2.29
C VAL A 234 -6.12 9.35 -1.36
N ASN A 235 -4.91 8.80 -1.25
CA ASN A 235 -3.86 9.27 -0.34
C ASN A 235 -4.37 9.44 1.11
N GLY A 236 -5.19 8.48 1.56
CA GLY A 236 -5.78 8.45 2.90
C GLY A 236 -6.94 9.42 3.13
N LYS A 237 -7.43 10.11 2.10
CA LYS A 237 -8.58 11.02 2.19
C LYS A 237 -9.82 10.40 1.56
N THR A 238 -10.97 10.62 2.18
CA THR A 238 -12.29 10.24 1.61
C THR A 238 -12.67 11.14 0.44
N PRO A 239 -13.67 10.76 -0.38
CA PRO A 239 -14.15 11.61 -1.47
C PRO A 239 -14.63 12.99 -0.98
N GLU A 240 -15.25 13.06 0.20
CA GLU A 240 -15.77 14.30 0.78
C GLU A 240 -14.65 15.25 1.25
N GLN A 241 -13.49 14.68 1.61
CA GLN A 241 -12.31 15.44 2.03
C GLN A 241 -11.55 16.08 0.85
N ASN A 242 -11.98 15.80 -0.39
CA ASN A 242 -11.46 16.39 -1.62
C ASN A 242 -9.93 16.43 -1.67
N TRP A 243 -9.29 15.26 -1.81
CA TRP A 243 -7.86 15.25 -2.10
C TRP A 243 -7.60 16.03 -3.39
N THR A 244 -6.74 17.04 -3.29
CA THR A 244 -6.28 17.84 -4.43
C THR A 244 -4.79 17.61 -4.58
N GLY A 245 -4.37 17.26 -5.80
CA GLY A 245 -2.95 17.28 -6.16
C GLY A 245 -2.57 18.70 -6.58
N PRO A 246 -1.38 19.20 -6.21
CA PRO A 246 -0.89 20.48 -6.68
C PRO A 246 -0.33 20.31 -8.11
N PHE A 247 -1.19 19.91 -9.05
CA PHE A 247 -0.83 19.74 -10.46
C PHE A 247 -0.33 21.06 -11.06
#